data_AF-A0A268TBE4-F1
#
_entry.id   AF-A0A268TBE4-F1
#
_cell.length_a   1.000
_cell.length_b   1.000
_cell.length_c   1.000
_cell.angle_alpha   90.00
_cell.angle_beta   90.00
_cell.angle_gamma   90.00
#
_symmetry.space_group_name_H-M   'P 1'
#
loop_
_entity.id
_entity.type
_entity.pdbx_description
1 polymer ?
#
loop_
_entity_poly.entity_id
_entity_poly.type
_entity_poly.pdbx_seq_one_letter_code
_entity_poly.pdbx_strand_id
1 'polypeptide(L)'
;MKKIFCWFFCLLSPLLADWQMFSDKTDTYIYNTLTGEIYIRYKKNGKNYEDVFVKMPKGVIPTGQDPKDQKQISESLEPKKDDMVLEAIKKANESINRSLEGGL
;
A
#
# COMPACT_ATOMS: atom_id res chain seq x y z
N MET A 1 -13.60 -33.96 -24.46
CA MET A 1 -13.34 -32.51 -24.63
C MET A 1 -13.74 -31.65 -23.42
N LYS A 2 -14.78 -31.98 -22.64
CA LYS A 2 -15.18 -31.20 -21.43
C LYS A 2 -14.10 -31.01 -20.36
N LYS A 3 -13.16 -31.96 -20.22
CA LYS A 3 -12.07 -31.90 -19.22
C LYS A 3 -11.01 -30.82 -19.52
N ILE A 4 -10.76 -30.54 -20.79
CA ILE A 4 -9.78 -29.53 -21.24
C ILE A 4 -10.33 -28.11 -21.05
N PHE A 5 -11.64 -27.93 -21.25
CA PHE A 5 -12.31 -26.65 -21.01
C PHE A 5 -12.24 -26.20 -19.54
N CYS A 6 -12.36 -27.16 -18.61
CA CYS A 6 -12.26 -26.89 -17.17
C CYS A 6 -10.84 -26.41 -16.77
N TRP A 7 -9.81 -27.02 -17.36
CA TRP A 7 -8.41 -26.62 -17.13
C TRP A 7 -8.10 -25.22 -17.65
N PHE A 8 -8.65 -24.86 -18.81
CA PHE A 8 -8.48 -23.51 -19.36
C PHE A 8 -9.14 -22.45 -18.47
N PHE A 9 -10.29 -22.76 -17.85
CA PHE A 9 -10.99 -21.85 -16.95
C PHE A 9 -10.26 -21.65 -15.61
N CYS A 10 -9.63 -22.70 -15.06
CA CYS A 10 -8.84 -22.61 -13.81
C CYS A 10 -7.51 -21.84 -13.97
N LEU A 11 -6.94 -21.80 -15.18
CA LEU A 11 -5.71 -21.04 -15.46
C LEU A 11 -5.97 -19.54 -15.71
N LEU A 12 -7.23 -19.15 -15.98
CA LEU A 12 -7.61 -17.77 -16.28
C LEU A 12 -7.99 -16.95 -15.04
N SER A 13 -8.25 -17.60 -13.89
CA SER A 13 -8.67 -16.92 -12.67
C SER A 13 -7.68 -15.90 -12.11
N PRO A 14 -6.33 -16.10 -12.10
CA PRO A 14 -5.42 -15.12 -11.51
C PRO A 14 -5.20 -13.87 -12.38
N LEU A 15 -5.71 -13.84 -13.62
CA LEU A 15 -5.60 -12.69 -14.52
C LEU A 15 -6.70 -11.65 -14.29
N LEU A 16 -7.75 -12.01 -13.54
CA LEU A 16 -8.76 -11.07 -13.10
C LEU A 16 -8.25 -10.46 -11.81
N ALA A 17 -7.90 -9.17 -11.87
CA ALA A 17 -7.49 -8.41 -10.70
C ALA A 17 -8.56 -8.53 -9.60
N ASP A 18 -8.26 -9.29 -8.54
CA ASP A 18 -9.19 -9.55 -7.45
C ASP A 18 -9.18 -8.35 -6.51
N TRP A 19 -10.02 -7.37 -6.82
CA TRP A 19 -10.38 -6.31 -5.91
C TRP A 19 -10.93 -6.90 -4.61
N GLN A 20 -10.23 -6.66 -3.50
CA GLN A 20 -10.59 -7.17 -2.18
C GLN A 20 -11.28 -6.07 -1.37
N MET A 21 -12.51 -6.30 -0.94
CA MET A 21 -13.19 -5.40 0.00
C MET A 21 -13.00 -5.86 1.46
N PHE A 22 -12.71 -4.92 2.36
CA PHE A 22 -12.62 -5.19 3.81
C PHE A 22 -13.11 -3.99 4.64
N SER A 23 -13.31 -4.18 5.94
CA SER A 23 -13.79 -3.13 6.86
C SER A 23 -13.14 -3.27 8.23
N ASP A 24 -12.82 -2.14 8.87
CA ASP A 24 -12.18 -2.05 10.19
C ASP A 24 -13.16 -1.63 11.31
N LYS A 25 -14.43 -2.03 11.19
CA LYS A 25 -15.59 -1.59 11.99
C LYS A 25 -16.05 -0.16 11.73
N THR A 26 -15.16 0.75 11.35
CA THR A 26 -15.47 2.18 11.17
C THR A 26 -15.69 2.51 9.70
N ASP A 27 -14.73 2.06 8.87
CA ASP A 27 -14.62 2.37 7.46
C ASP A 27 -14.64 1.11 6.60
N THR A 28 -14.83 1.30 5.30
CA THR A 28 -14.83 0.25 4.29
C THR A 28 -13.81 0.58 3.22
N TYR A 29 -13.05 -0.42 2.82
CA TYR A 29 -11.91 -0.28 1.94
C TYR A 29 -12.05 -1.20 0.74
N ILE A 30 -11.55 -0.75 -0.41
CA ILE A 30 -11.36 -1.56 -1.61
C ILE A 30 -9.86 -1.54 -1.93
N TYR A 31 -9.25 -2.72 -1.92
CA TYR A 31 -7.83 -2.92 -2.18
C TYR A 31 -7.64 -3.66 -3.51
N ASN A 32 -6.75 -3.14 -4.35
CA ASN A 32 -6.30 -3.82 -5.55
C ASN A 32 -5.06 -4.66 -5.22
N THR A 33 -5.21 -5.99 -5.28
CA THR A 33 -4.14 -6.95 -4.97
C THR A 33 -2.97 -6.92 -5.95
N LEU A 34 -3.15 -6.35 -7.15
CA LEU A 34 -2.11 -6.23 -8.17
C LEU A 34 -1.36 -4.90 -8.10
N THR A 35 -2.08 -3.78 -7.95
CA THR A 35 -1.49 -2.42 -7.99
C THR A 35 -1.14 -1.88 -6.61
N GLY A 36 -1.64 -2.52 -5.54
CA GLY A 36 -1.51 -2.01 -4.17
C GLY A 36 -2.40 -0.80 -3.87
N GLU A 37 -3.29 -0.41 -4.78
CA GLU A 37 -4.16 0.76 -4.61
C GLU A 37 -5.24 0.50 -3.57
N ILE A 38 -5.46 1.47 -2.70
CA ILE A 38 -6.49 1.42 -1.66
C ILE A 38 -7.47 2.56 -1.90
N TYR A 39 -8.75 2.27 -1.82
CA TYR A 39 -9.83 3.25 -1.83
C TYR A 39 -10.63 3.15 -0.53
N ILE A 40 -10.99 4.29 0.06
CA ILE A 40 -11.79 4.37 1.28
C ILE A 40 -13.19 4.90 0.97
N ARG A 41 -14.20 4.30 1.61
CA ARG A 41 -15.59 4.75 1.53
C ARG A 41 -15.76 6.10 2.23
N TYR A 42 -16.13 7.12 1.47
CA TYR A 42 -16.57 8.41 1.97
C TYR A 42 -18.11 8.45 2.04
N LYS A 43 -18.64 8.61 3.26
CA LYS A 43 -20.08 8.59 3.52
C LYS A 43 -20.72 9.94 3.18
N LYS A 44 -21.64 9.97 2.21
CA LYS A 44 -22.34 11.19 1.81
C LYS A 44 -23.78 11.15 2.30
N ASN A 45 -24.06 11.88 3.38
CA ASN A 45 -25.41 12.16 3.91
C ASN A 45 -26.32 10.95 4.20
N GLY A 46 -25.77 9.75 4.42
CA GLY A 46 -26.43 8.67 5.16
C GLY A 46 -27.11 7.58 4.33
N LYS A 47 -27.03 7.61 2.99
CA LYS A 47 -27.49 6.50 2.15
C LYS A 47 -26.34 5.77 1.50
N ASN A 48 -26.30 4.45 1.66
CA ASN A 48 -25.17 3.61 1.20
C ASN A 48 -24.86 3.73 -0.31
N TYR A 49 -25.84 4.07 -1.15
CA TYR A 49 -25.65 4.21 -2.60
C TYR A 49 -25.15 5.59 -3.04
N GLU A 50 -25.16 6.58 -2.13
CA GLU A 50 -24.62 7.92 -2.39
C GLU A 50 -23.13 8.01 -2.02
N ASP A 51 -22.60 6.97 -1.39
CA ASP A 51 -21.22 6.91 -0.93
C ASP A 51 -20.26 6.68 -2.09
N VAL A 52 -19.08 7.26 -1.97
CA VAL A 52 -18.04 7.20 -2.99
C VAL A 52 -16.78 6.59 -2.42
N PHE A 53 -16.03 5.87 -3.25
CA PHE A 53 -14.72 5.34 -2.88
C PHE A 53 -13.64 6.30 -3.37
N VAL A 54 -12.90 6.88 -2.42
CA VAL A 54 -11.84 7.85 -2.69
C VAL A 54 -10.49 7.15 -2.59
N LYS A 55 -9.63 7.34 -3.59
CA LYS A 55 -8.29 6.74 -3.62
C LYS A 55 -7.43 7.31 -2.50
N MET A 56 -6.82 6.44 -1.70
CA MET A 56 -5.83 6.84 -0.71
C MET A 56 -4.53 7.29 -1.40
N PRO A 57 -3.87 8.35 -0.89
CA PRO A 57 -2.55 8.72 -1.35
C PRO A 57 -1.56 7.58 -1.06
N LYS A 58 -0.63 7.34 -1.98
CA LYS A 58 0.43 6.35 -1.78
C LYS A 58 1.31 6.81 -0.62
N GLY A 59 1.43 5.98 0.41
CA GLY A 59 2.37 6.21 1.50
C GLY A 59 3.83 6.05 1.04
N VAL A 60 4.77 6.45 1.89
CA VAL A 60 6.19 6.14 1.70
C VAL A 60 6.43 4.67 2.07
N ILE A 61 6.96 3.91 1.12
CA ILE A 61 7.42 2.54 1.38
C ILE A 61 8.71 2.66 2.20
N PRO A 62 8.79 2.06 3.41
CA PRO A 62 10.00 2.13 4.21
C PRO A 62 11.18 1.52 3.42
N THR A 63 12.19 2.34 3.17
CA THR A 63 13.40 1.93 2.47
C THR A 63 14.16 0.93 3.35
N GLY A 64 14.26 -0.33 2.92
CA GLY A 64 14.89 -1.40 3.71
C GLY A 64 14.26 -2.79 3.55
N GLN A 65 13.15 -2.91 2.82
CA GLN A 65 12.64 -4.20 2.36
C GLN A 65 13.16 -4.46 0.94
N ASP A 66 13.80 -5.61 0.74
CA ASP A 66 14.61 -5.91 -0.44
C ASP A 66 13.89 -5.70 -1.81
N PRO A 67 14.58 -5.19 -2.84
CA PRO A 67 13.97 -4.73 -4.09
C PRO A 67 13.59 -5.81 -5.12
N LYS A 68 13.51 -7.10 -4.74
CA LYS A 68 13.16 -8.16 -5.72
C LYS A 68 11.68 -8.19 -6.08
N ASP A 69 10.81 -7.55 -5.29
CA ASP A 69 9.35 -7.56 -5.48
C ASP A 69 8.73 -6.22 -5.90
N GLN A 70 9.53 -5.23 -6.32
CA GLN A 70 8.98 -3.93 -6.74
C GLN A 70 9.54 -3.49 -8.09
N LYS A 71 8.86 -3.90 -9.16
CA LYS A 71 9.04 -3.31 -10.49
C LYS A 71 8.57 -1.85 -10.47
N GLN A 72 9.56 -0.97 -10.36
CA GLN A 72 9.66 0.41 -10.85
C GLN A 72 8.35 1.13 -11.19
N ILE A 73 8.00 2.13 -10.37
CA ILE A 73 7.31 3.33 -10.84
C ILE A 73 8.26 4.49 -10.57
N SER A 74 9.04 4.84 -11.59
CA SER A 74 9.83 6.06 -11.62
C SER A 74 8.93 7.22 -12.02
N GLU A 75 8.67 8.14 -11.10
CA GLU A 75 8.46 9.54 -11.49
C GLU A 75 9.11 10.45 -10.44
N SER A 76 10.10 11.18 -10.95
CA SER A 76 10.93 12.14 -10.27
C SER A 76 10.14 13.41 -9.95
N LEU A 77 10.18 13.86 -8.71
CA LEU A 77 10.02 15.28 -8.38
C LEU A 77 11.07 15.66 -7.33
N GLU A 78 12.05 16.43 -7.80
CA GLU A 78 13.18 16.98 -7.06
C GLU A 78 12.76 18.27 -6.29
N PRO A 79 13.67 18.96 -5.57
CA PRO A 79 13.95 18.76 -4.15
C PRO A 79 13.50 19.96 -3.30
N LYS A 80 13.22 19.75 -2.01
CA LYS A 80 13.30 20.87 -1.05
C LYS A 80 13.60 20.40 0.38
N LYS A 81 14.79 20.82 0.84
CA LYS A 81 15.33 20.85 2.21
C LYS A 81 16.07 19.59 2.69
N ASP A 82 17.32 19.48 2.25
CA ASP A 82 18.31 18.51 2.73
C ASP A 82 18.57 18.60 4.24
N ASP A 83 18.52 19.80 4.84
CA ASP A 83 18.88 19.99 6.26
C ASP A 83 17.93 19.27 7.23
N MET A 84 16.62 19.29 6.95
CA MET A 84 15.62 18.66 7.80
C MET A 84 15.65 17.13 7.71
N VAL A 85 16.01 16.61 6.53
CA VAL A 85 16.20 15.18 6.32
C VAL A 85 17.45 14.71 7.05
N LEU A 86 18.54 15.47 6.98
CA LEU A 86 19.79 15.15 7.66
C LEU A 86 19.63 15.15 9.19
N GLU A 87 18.89 16.12 9.75
CA GLU A 87 18.59 16.20 11.17
C GLU A 87 17.71 15.04 11.65
N ALA A 88 16.69 14.66 10.86
CA ALA A 88 15.83 13.52 11.16
C ALA A 88 16.61 12.19 11.16
N ILE A 89 17.53 12.01 10.20
CA ILE A 89 18.39 10.84 10.12
C ILE A 89 19.35 10.78 11.32
N LYS A 90 19.95 11.91 11.69
CA LYS A 90 20.84 11.97 12.85
C LYS A 90 20.11 11.63 14.15
N LYS A 91 18.90 12.18 14.33
CA LYS A 91 18.04 11.90 15.49
C LYS A 91 17.62 10.43 15.57
N ALA A 92 17.32 9.81 14.43
CA ALA A 92 16.99 8.39 14.37
C ALA A 92 18.18 7.53 14.80
N ASN A 93 19.39 7.81 14.30
CA ASN A 93 20.60 7.07 14.67
C ASN A 93 20.97 7.23 16.15
N GLU A 94 20.81 8.42 16.74
CA GLU A 94 21.03 8.64 18.17
C GLU A 94 20.02 7.85 19.03
N SER A 95 18.76 7.72 18.58
CA SER A 95 17.73 6.96 19.31
C SER A 95 18.00 5.45 19.33
N ILE A 96 18.55 4.92 18.23
CA ILE A 96 18.94 3.52 18.10
C ILE A 96 20.14 3.23 19.01
N ASN A 97 21.15 4.11 19.00
CA ASN A 97 22.33 3.93 19.84
C ASN A 97 22.00 4.02 21.34
N ARG A 98 21.09 4.91 21.75
CA ARG A 98 20.59 4.93 23.14
C ARG A 98 19.85 3.65 23.55
N SER A 99 19.10 3.05 22.63
CA SER A 99 18.39 1.80 22.89
C SER A 99 19.35 0.61 23.05
N LEU A 100 20.51 0.67 22.41
CA LEU A 100 21.57 -0.34 22.52
C LEU A 100 22.42 -0.16 23.79
N GLU A 101 22.69 1.06 24.23
CA GLU A 101 23.44 1.34 25.45
C GLU A 101 22.63 1.15 26.74
N GLY A 102 21.30 1.29 26.68
CA GLY A 102 20.39 1.06 27.82
C GLY A 102 20.04 -0.42 28.09
N GLY A 103 20.62 -1.35 27.33
CA GLY A 103 20.37 -2.78 27.40
C GLY A 103 21.56 -3.56 27.96
N LEU A 104 21.99 -3.25 29.20
CA LEU A 104 22.85 -4.08 30.05
C LEU A 104 22.60 -3.76 31.53
#